data_AF-A0A563ENS0-F1
#
_entry.id   AF-A0A563ENS0-F1
#
_cell.length_a   1.000
_cell.length_b   1.000
_cell.length_c   1.000
_cell.angle_alpha   90.00
_cell.angle_beta   90.00
_cell.angle_gamma   90.00
#
_symmetry.space_group_name_H-M   'P 1'
#
loop_
_entity.id
_entity.type
_entity.pdbx_description
1 polymer ?
#
loop_
_entity_poly.entity_id
_entity_poly.type
_entity_poly.pdbx_seq_one_letter_code
_entity_poly.pdbx_strand_id
1 'polypeptide(L)'
;MRADRRHLRCVIARLPFVGRDSELSVVLRALAERRGIALVGPPGVGKTRLAAEAVDRLRRRGQRVIDCYATTAASVVPFGALAALLPADLRTGNPLRRAVELIPPGLVISVDDAHLLDQPSIALL
;
A
#
# COMPACT_ATOMS: atom_id res chain seq x y z
N MET A 1 -3.43 -41.01 -27.12
CA MET A 1 -2.19 -40.19 -27.16
C MET A 1 -2.40 -38.97 -26.28
N ARG A 2 -1.96 -39.04 -25.03
CA ARG A 2 -2.19 -38.01 -23.99
C ARG A 2 -1.12 -36.91 -24.14
N ALA A 3 -1.49 -35.74 -24.63
CA ALA A 3 -0.67 -34.55 -24.57
C ALA A 3 -1.00 -33.81 -23.26
N ASP A 4 -0.12 -34.02 -22.30
CA ASP A 4 -0.10 -33.45 -20.96
C ASP A 4 0.02 -31.91 -21.02
N ARG A 5 -1.13 -31.22 -21.03
CA ARG A 5 -1.24 -29.77 -20.87
C ARG A 5 -1.11 -29.38 -19.41
N ARG A 6 0.07 -29.62 -18.82
CA ARG A 6 0.53 -28.92 -17.61
C ARG A 6 0.80 -27.46 -17.96
N HIS A 7 -0.27 -26.69 -18.13
CA HIS A 7 -0.23 -25.25 -18.20
C HIS A 7 0.57 -24.74 -17.00
N LEU A 8 1.67 -24.06 -17.31
CA LEU A 8 2.53 -23.32 -16.41
C LEU A 8 1.71 -22.28 -15.65
N ARG A 9 1.02 -22.72 -14.61
CA ARG A 9 0.63 -21.89 -13.48
C ARG A 9 1.93 -21.52 -12.77
N CYS A 10 2.66 -20.56 -13.32
CA CYS A 10 3.56 -19.72 -12.52
C CYS A 10 2.67 -18.84 -11.64
N VAL A 11 1.96 -19.47 -10.71
CA VAL A 11 1.55 -18.83 -9.48
C VAL A 11 2.89 -18.45 -8.87
N ILE A 12 3.19 -17.15 -8.79
CA ILE A 12 4.33 -16.64 -8.03
C ILE A 12 4.12 -17.16 -6.61
N ALA A 13 4.65 -18.35 -6.31
CA ALA A 13 4.66 -18.88 -4.97
C ALA A 13 5.37 -17.81 -4.16
N ARG A 14 4.69 -17.25 -3.15
CA ARG A 14 5.28 -16.27 -2.25
C ARG A 14 6.56 -16.88 -1.71
N LEU A 15 7.69 -16.41 -2.20
CA LEU A 15 8.98 -16.83 -1.70
C LEU A 15 9.01 -16.53 -0.19
N PRO A 16 9.57 -17.44 0.62
CA PRO A 16 9.66 -17.23 2.06
C PRO A 16 10.36 -15.90 2.32
N PHE A 17 9.82 -15.12 3.25
CA PHE A 17 10.47 -13.91 3.72
C PHE A 17 11.57 -14.31 4.70
N VAL A 18 12.84 -14.14 4.33
CA VAL A 18 14.00 -14.61 5.11
C VAL A 18 15.01 -13.47 5.27
N GLY A 19 15.66 -13.40 6.43
CA GLY A 19 16.85 -12.58 6.66
C GLY A 19 16.57 -11.10 6.95
N ARG A 20 15.31 -10.69 7.11
CA ARG A 20 14.90 -9.29 7.38
C ARG A 20 13.88 -9.15 8.51
N ASP A 21 13.90 -10.09 9.45
CA ASP A 21 12.97 -10.09 10.58
C ASP A 21 13.20 -8.91 11.54
N SER A 22 14.44 -8.41 11.64
CA SER A 22 14.76 -7.23 12.45
C SER A 22 14.17 -5.96 11.84
N GLU A 23 14.34 -5.71 10.53
CA GLU A 23 13.73 -4.54 9.88
C GLU A 23 12.20 -4.63 9.88
N LEU A 24 11.64 -5.83 9.66
CA LEU A 24 10.20 -6.03 9.78
C LEU A 24 9.69 -5.69 11.18
N SER A 25 10.44 -6.06 12.22
CA SER A 25 10.09 -5.72 13.60
C SER A 25 10.14 -4.22 13.85
N VAL A 26 11.13 -3.52 13.29
CA VAL A 26 11.21 -2.05 13.35
C VAL A 26 10.01 -1.40 12.66
N VAL A 27 9.66 -1.86 11.46
CA VAL A 27 8.48 -1.38 10.71
C VAL A 27 7.20 -1.54 11.52
N LEU A 28 6.94 -2.74 12.04
CA LEU A 28 5.73 -3.03 12.79
C LEU A 28 5.65 -2.24 14.11
N ARG A 29 6.79 -2.03 14.77
CA ARG A 29 6.87 -1.19 15.98
C ARG A 29 6.59 0.27 15.67
N ALA A 30 7.22 0.81 14.63
CA ALA A 30 7.03 2.19 14.22
C ALA A 30 5.57 2.46 13.84
N LEU A 31 4.90 1.53 13.16
CA LEU A 31 3.47 1.61 12.84
C LEU A 31 2.55 1.56 14.07
N ALA A 32 2.99 0.96 15.18
CA ALA A 32 2.24 0.98 16.44
C ALA A 32 2.43 2.28 17.23
N GLU A 33 3.58 2.95 17.06
CA GLU A 33 3.96 4.15 17.83
C GLU A 33 3.77 5.47 17.07
N ARG A 34 3.55 5.41 15.75
CA ARG A 34 3.48 6.56 14.84
C ARG A 34 2.30 6.40 13.88
N ARG A 35 1.87 7.51 13.28
CA ARG A 35 0.76 7.53 12.30
C ARG A 35 1.15 7.08 10.90
N GLY A 36 2.45 7.04 10.58
CA GLY A 36 2.95 6.64 9.27
C GLY A 36 4.45 6.44 9.26
N ILE A 37 4.93 5.71 8.25
CA ILE A 37 6.35 5.47 7.98
C ILE A 37 6.59 5.48 6.47
N ALA A 38 7.82 5.77 6.05
CA ALA A 38 8.26 5.64 4.67
C ALA A 38 9.46 4.68 4.59
N LEU A 39 9.43 3.73 3.65
CA LEU A 39 10.56 2.87 3.35
C LEU A 39 11.40 3.50 2.24
N VAL A 40 12.60 3.95 2.58
CA VAL A 40 13.52 4.60 1.63
C VAL A 40 14.79 3.77 1.50
N GLY A 41 15.34 3.71 0.28
CA GLY A 41 16.57 2.98 0.00
C GLY A 41 16.75 2.70 -1.49
N PRO A 42 17.89 2.16 -1.92
CA PRO A 42 18.20 1.91 -3.32
C PRO A 42 17.18 1.00 -4.02
N PRO A 43 17.07 1.04 -5.36
CA PRO A 43 16.31 0.06 -6.13
C PRO A 43 16.79 -1.38 -5.82
N GLY A 44 15.88 -2.34 -5.83
CA GLY A 44 16.24 -3.77 -5.68
C GLY A 44 16.51 -4.26 -4.24
N VAL A 45 16.62 -3.40 -3.23
CA VAL A 45 16.86 -3.82 -1.82
C VAL A 45 15.64 -4.47 -1.13
N GLY A 46 14.57 -4.74 -1.88
CA GLY A 46 13.39 -5.44 -1.37
C GLY A 46 12.43 -4.60 -0.50
N LYS A 47 12.38 -3.27 -0.67
CA LYS A 47 11.45 -2.38 0.06
C LYS A 47 9.99 -2.82 -0.09
N THR A 48 9.57 -3.06 -1.33
CA THR A 48 8.21 -3.53 -1.65
C THR A 48 7.91 -4.89 -1.00
N ARG A 49 8.91 -5.80 -0.94
CA ARG A 49 8.73 -7.09 -0.26
C ARG A 49 8.61 -6.94 1.26
N LEU A 50 9.40 -6.04 1.86
CA LEU A 50 9.31 -5.70 3.29
C LEU A 50 7.96 -5.06 3.63
N ALA A 51 7.49 -4.11 2.81
CA ALA A 51 6.16 -3.50 2.95
C ALA A 51 5.05 -4.56 2.85
N ALA A 52 5.10 -5.41 1.83
CA ALA A 52 4.11 -6.48 1.65
C ALA A 52 4.07 -7.45 2.84
N GLU A 53 5.22 -7.83 3.40
CA GLU A 53 5.26 -8.69 4.58
C GLU A 53 4.70 -7.99 5.83
N ALA A 54 4.98 -6.70 6.02
CA ALA A 54 4.40 -5.91 7.11
C ALA A 54 2.87 -5.83 6.98
N VAL A 55 2.37 -5.54 5.78
CA VAL A 55 0.93 -5.54 5.46
C VAL A 55 0.30 -6.90 5.77
N ASP A 56 0.93 -8.00 5.36
CA ASP A 56 0.44 -9.35 5.67
C ASP A 56 0.38 -9.64 7.17
N ARG A 57 1.39 -9.19 7.94
CA ARG A 57 1.41 -9.33 9.40
C ARG A 57 0.29 -8.51 10.04
N LEU A 58 0.03 -7.30 9.55
CA LEU A 58 -1.07 -6.45 10.01
C LEU A 58 -2.43 -7.09 9.72
N ARG A 59 -2.66 -7.55 8.48
CA ARG A 59 -3.88 -8.26 8.08
C ARG A 59 -4.14 -9.49 8.94
N ARG A 60 -3.10 -10.30 9.21
CA ARG A 60 -3.18 -11.47 10.12
C ARG A 60 -3.53 -11.10 11.56
N ARG A 61 -3.20 -9.88 12.01
CA ARG A 61 -3.58 -9.34 13.32
C ARG A 61 -4.98 -8.69 13.32
N GLY A 62 -5.74 -8.81 12.23
CA GLY A 62 -7.07 -8.24 12.11
C GLY A 62 -7.11 -6.74 11.76
N GLN A 63 -5.97 -6.12 11.45
CA GLN A 63 -5.94 -4.72 11.02
C GLN A 63 -6.49 -4.59 9.60
N ARG A 64 -7.29 -3.54 9.37
CA ARG A 64 -7.75 -3.19 8.02
C ARG A 64 -6.62 -2.49 7.28
N VAL A 65 -6.23 -3.06 6.15
CA VAL A 65 -5.18 -2.51 5.30
C VAL A 65 -5.65 -2.41 3.87
N ILE A 66 -5.51 -1.23 3.26
CA ILE A 66 -5.81 -1.01 1.85
C ILE A 66 -4.52 -0.67 1.12
N ASP A 67 -4.30 -1.39 0.02
CA ASP A 67 -3.15 -1.20 -0.86
C ASP A 67 -3.51 -0.16 -1.93
N CYS A 68 -2.63 0.82 -2.09
CA CYS A 68 -2.74 1.91 -3.05
C CYS A 68 -1.46 1.92 -3.89
N TYR A 69 -1.60 2.12 -5.19
CA TYR A 69 -0.48 2.13 -6.13
C TYR A 69 -0.40 3.52 -6.77
N ALA A 70 0.63 4.27 -6.41
CA ALA A 70 0.88 5.55 -7.04
C ALA A 70 1.52 5.32 -8.41
N THR A 71 0.99 5.96 -9.44
CA THR A 71 1.50 5.88 -10.80
C THR A 71 1.43 7.24 -11.45
N THR A 72 2.25 7.49 -12.47
CA THR A 72 2.17 8.72 -13.28
C THR A 72 0.79 8.91 -13.91
N ALA A 73 0.10 7.83 -14.26
CA ALA A 73 -1.26 7.91 -14.79
C ALA A 73 -2.28 8.30 -13.71
N ALA A 74 -2.11 7.81 -12.48
CA ALA A 74 -2.99 8.16 -11.37
C ALA A 74 -2.75 9.60 -10.89
N SER A 75 -1.53 10.13 -10.99
CA SER A 75 -1.19 11.46 -10.46
C SER A 75 -1.85 12.64 -11.19
N VAL A 76 -2.42 12.41 -12.38
CA VAL A 76 -3.17 13.45 -13.14
C VAL A 76 -4.61 13.60 -12.66
N VAL A 77 -5.10 12.66 -11.86
CA VAL A 77 -6.44 12.70 -11.25
C VAL A 77 -6.29 13.02 -9.76
N PRO A 78 -6.99 14.02 -9.22
CA PRO A 78 -6.96 14.31 -7.79
C PRO A 78 -7.33 13.06 -6.98
N PHE A 79 -6.48 12.69 -6.01
CA PHE A 79 -6.61 11.47 -5.23
C PHE A 79 -6.53 10.17 -6.04
N GLY A 80 -5.92 10.17 -7.23
CA GLY A 80 -5.97 9.04 -8.15
C GLY A 80 -5.45 7.73 -7.55
N ALA A 81 -4.37 7.79 -6.75
CA ALA A 81 -3.84 6.61 -6.05
C ALA A 81 -4.77 6.08 -4.95
N LEU A 82 -5.64 6.95 -4.43
CA LEU A 82 -6.60 6.68 -3.35
C LEU A 82 -8.04 6.54 -3.88
N ALA A 83 -8.25 6.51 -5.21
CA ALA A 83 -9.58 6.51 -5.80
C ALA A 83 -10.42 5.29 -5.40
N ALA A 84 -9.80 4.17 -5.03
CA ALA A 84 -10.50 3.00 -4.50
C ALA A 84 -11.05 3.19 -3.06
N LEU A 85 -10.53 4.17 -2.32
CA LEU A 85 -10.95 4.52 -0.96
C LEU A 85 -12.03 5.58 -0.93
N LEU A 86 -12.14 6.35 -2.00
CA LEU A 86 -12.89 7.59 -2.02
C LEU A 86 -14.04 7.50 -3.03
N PRO A 87 -15.20 8.11 -2.75
CA PRO A 87 -16.30 8.17 -3.68
C PRO A 87 -15.93 9.01 -4.90
N ALA A 88 -16.58 8.74 -6.04
CA ALA A 88 -16.29 9.43 -7.29
C ALA A 88 -16.64 10.93 -7.25
N ASP A 89 -17.46 11.38 -6.29
CA ASP A 89 -18.05 12.72 -6.24
C ASP A 89 -17.50 13.62 -5.12
N LEU A 90 -16.20 13.57 -4.84
CA LEU A 90 -15.55 14.47 -3.87
C LEU A 90 -15.62 15.99 -4.21
N ARG A 91 -16.15 16.36 -5.37
CA ARG A 91 -16.08 17.72 -5.94
C ARG A 91 -16.98 18.74 -5.23
N THR A 92 -17.90 18.32 -4.38
CA THR A 92 -18.72 19.25 -3.60
C THR A 92 -18.00 19.75 -2.36
N GLY A 93 -17.56 21.01 -2.38
CA GLY A 93 -16.95 21.71 -1.24
C GLY A 93 -15.43 21.54 -1.16
N ASN A 94 -14.89 21.35 0.05
CA ASN A 94 -13.47 21.09 0.27
C ASN A 94 -13.19 19.59 0.13
N PRO A 95 -12.55 19.13 -0.97
CA PRO A 95 -12.39 17.71 -1.26
C PRO A 95 -11.40 17.03 -0.29
N LEU A 96 -10.39 17.75 0.21
CA LEU A 96 -9.46 17.23 1.21
C LEU A 96 -10.17 16.92 2.53
N ARG A 97 -10.97 17.89 3.01
CA ARG A 97 -11.74 17.69 4.24
C ARG A 97 -12.71 16.51 4.12
N ARG A 98 -13.41 16.41 2.99
CA ARG A 98 -14.30 15.28 2.71
C ARG A 98 -13.55 13.95 2.70
N ALA A 99 -12.38 13.90 2.06
CA ALA A 99 -11.55 12.70 2.04
C ALA A 99 -11.10 12.28 3.45
N VAL A 100 -10.70 13.22 4.30
CA VAL A 100 -10.37 12.94 5.72
C VAL A 100 -11.56 12.33 6.46
N GLU A 101 -12.76 12.89 6.28
CA GLU A 101 -13.98 12.41 6.95
C GLU A 101 -14.38 11.00 6.52
N LEU A 102 -13.97 10.56 5.32
CA LEU A 102 -14.28 9.25 4.75
C LEU A 102 -13.28 8.17 5.13
N ILE A 103 -12.07 8.53 5.56
CA ILE A 103 -11.06 7.56 6.00
C ILE A 103 -11.43 7.09 7.41
N PRO A 104 -11.78 5.81 7.59
CA PRO A 104 -12.19 5.34 8.89
C PRO A 104 -10.99 5.25 9.84
N PRO A 105 -11.18 5.51 11.15
CA PRO A 105 -10.10 5.41 12.12
C PRO A 105 -9.53 3.98 12.15
N GLY A 106 -8.21 3.90 12.33
CA GLY A 106 -7.47 2.63 12.36
C GLY A 106 -7.31 1.93 11.01
N LEU A 107 -7.67 2.57 9.89
CA LEU A 107 -7.29 2.08 8.56
C LEU A 107 -5.79 2.32 8.33
N VAL A 108 -5.09 1.28 7.90
CA VAL A 108 -3.72 1.40 7.39
C VAL A 108 -3.76 1.51 5.88
N ILE A 109 -3.10 2.54 5.34
CA ILE A 109 -2.97 2.76 3.91
C ILE A 109 -1.53 2.39 3.53
N SER A 110 -1.37 1.36 2.70
CA SER A 110 -0.07 1.01 2.11
C SER A 110 0.01 1.65 0.74
N VAL A 111 1.02 2.50 0.53
CA VAL A 111 1.24 3.15 -0.77
C VAL A 111 2.53 2.62 -1.39
N ASP A 112 2.42 1.96 -2.55
CA ASP A 112 3.58 1.63 -3.37
C ASP A 112 3.92 2.80 -4.30
N ASP A 113 5.21 2.96 -4.60
CA ASP A 113 5.76 4.06 -5.40
C ASP A 113 5.29 5.46 -4.95
N ALA A 114 5.19 5.69 -3.63
CA ALA A 114 4.65 6.93 -3.03
C ALA A 114 5.27 8.26 -3.54
N HIS A 115 6.46 8.21 -4.15
CA HIS A 115 7.07 9.34 -4.85
C HIS A 115 6.29 9.83 -6.10
N LEU A 116 5.33 9.03 -6.59
CA LEU A 116 4.44 9.34 -7.70
C LEU A 116 3.06 9.85 -7.25
N LEU A 117 2.84 10.09 -5.95
CA LEU A 117 1.57 10.62 -5.46
C LEU A 117 1.31 12.03 -5.97
N ASP A 118 0.03 12.34 -6.23
CA ASP A 118 -0.44 13.70 -6.47
C ASP A 118 -0.47 14.53 -5.19
N GLN A 119 -0.41 15.86 -5.34
CA GLN A 119 -0.40 16.81 -4.21
C GLN A 119 -1.60 16.64 -3.25
N PRO A 120 -2.85 16.49 -3.73
CA PRO A 120 -3.99 16.19 -2.86
C PRO A 120 -3.82 14.90 -2.04
N SER A 121 -3.34 13.81 -2.64
CA SER A 121 -3.06 12.57 -1.91
C SER A 121 -1.98 12.76 -0.84
N ILE A 122 -0.92 13.54 -1.13
CA ILE A 122 0.15 13.85 -0.15
C ILE A 122 -0.40 14.67 1.01
N ALA A 123 -1.28 15.65 0.74
CA ALA A 123 -1.86 16.49 1.79
C ALA A 123 -2.85 15.73 2.71
N LEU A 124 -3.37 14.59 2.25
CA LEU A 124 -4.33 13.77 2.98
C LEU A 124 -3.67 12.76 3.94
N LEU A 125 -2.47 12.28 3.61
CA LEU A 125 -1.73 11.23 4.33
C LEU A 125 -0.80 11.82 5.40
#